data_AF-A0A3B8SUK4-F1
#
_entry.id   AF-A0A3B8SUK4-F1
#
_cell.length_a   1.000
_cell.length_b   1.000
_cell.length_c   1.000
_cell.angle_alpha   90.00
_cell.angle_beta   90.00
_cell.angle_gamma   90.00
#
_symmetry.space_group_name_H-M   'P 1'
#
loop_
_entity.id
_entity.type
_entity.pdbx_description
1 polymer ?
#
loop_
_entity_poly.entity_id
_entity_poly.type
_entity_poly.pdbx_seq_one_letter_code
_entity_poly.pdbx_strand_id
1 'polypeptide(L)'
;MYLSFRDICLICLKAFLLTLIFLGLFFLILFNYNVGISYCEFLNIPKDFALTIVSPGMAIEVAIIMLVIEMVILFLLIKKLKRIKLFNSFCNFLSLDY
;
A
#
# COMPACT_ATOMS: atom_id res chain seq x y z
N MET A 1 -21.60 28.30 8.40
CA MET A 1 -21.36 26.90 8.80
C MET A 1 -20.14 26.90 9.71
N TYR A 2 -20.35 26.82 11.03
CA TYR A 2 -19.24 26.85 12.00
C TYR A 2 -18.80 25.41 12.24
N LEU A 3 -17.56 25.07 11.89
CA LEU A 3 -16.96 23.81 12.37
C LEU A 3 -16.77 23.92 13.89
N SER A 4 -17.29 22.94 14.63
CA SER A 4 -16.99 22.86 16.05
C SER A 4 -15.54 22.39 16.24
N PHE A 5 -14.94 22.69 17.39
CA PHE A 5 -13.59 22.20 17.74
C PHE A 5 -13.47 20.67 17.62
N ARG A 6 -14.57 19.95 17.89
CA ARG A 6 -14.64 18.49 17.76
C ARG A 6 -14.48 18.04 16.32
N ASP A 7 -15.07 18.76 15.37
CA ASP A 7 -15.02 18.42 13.94
C ASP A 7 -13.60 18.62 13.40
N ILE A 8 -12.93 19.70 13.82
CA ILE A 8 -11.53 19.97 13.48
C ILE A 8 -10.63 18.83 13.98
N CYS A 9 -10.81 18.40 15.24
CA CYS A 9 -10.04 17.30 15.82
C CYS A 9 -10.23 15.98 15.05
N LEU A 10 -11.47 15.65 14.68
CA LEU A 10 -11.78 14.45 13.89
C LEU A 10 -11.13 14.50 12.49
N ILE A 11 -11.17 15.65 11.82
CA ILE A 11 -10.53 15.83 10.51
C ILE A 11 -9.02 15.64 10.62
N CYS A 12 -8.37 16.26 11.60
CA CYS A 12 -6.93 16.09 11.83
C CYS A 12 -6.55 14.63 12.10
N LEU A 13 -7.33 13.92 12.91
CA LEU A 13 -7.07 12.52 13.20
C LEU A 13 -7.27 11.61 11.97
N LYS A 14 -8.30 11.84 11.16
CA LYS A 14 -8.50 11.11 9.89
C LYS A 14 -7.35 11.38 8.91
N ALA A 15 -6.92 12.63 8.78
CA ALA A 15 -5.79 13.00 7.92
C ALA A 15 -4.47 12.34 8.39
N PHE A 16 -4.23 12.33 9.71
CA PHE A 16 -3.07 11.64 10.28
C PHE A 16 -3.09 10.13 10.00
N LEU A 17 -4.24 9.46 10.18
CA LEU A 17 -4.36 8.03 9.85
C LEU A 17 -4.13 7.76 8.35
N LEU A 18 -4.66 8.62 7.48
CA LEU A 18 -4.48 8.49 6.04
C LEU A 18 -3.01 8.64 5.63
N THR A 19 -2.31 9.64 6.18
CA THR A 19 -0.87 9.83 5.91
C THR A 19 -0.03 8.64 6.37
N LEU A 20 -0.39 8.02 7.50
CA LEU A 20 0.27 6.81 8.00
C LEU A 20 0.09 5.61 7.05
N ILE A 21 -1.10 5.47 6.45
CA ILE A 21 -1.36 4.44 5.42
C ILE A 21 -0.50 4.68 4.18
N PHE A 22 -0.43 5.92 3.68
CA PHE A 22 0.42 6.27 2.54
C PHE A 22 1.90 6.02 2.82
N LEU A 23 2.37 6.35 4.02
CA LEU A 23 3.73 6.06 4.46
C LEU A 23 4.02 4.55 4.42
N GLY A 24 3.10 3.73 4.93
CA GLY A 24 3.21 2.27 4.90
C GLY A 24 3.30 1.72 3.48
N LEU A 25 2.48 2.24 2.55
CA LEU A 25 2.55 1.87 1.13
C LEU A 25 3.88 2.26 0.49
N PHE A 26 4.44 3.43 0.82
CA PHE A 26 5.74 3.85 0.32
C PHE A 26 6.86 2.91 0.78
N PHE A 27 6.88 2.53 2.06
CA PHE A 27 7.84 1.55 2.57
C PHE A 27 7.70 0.19 1.91
N LEU A 28 6.48 -0.26 1.65
CA LEU A 28 6.20 -1.52 0.94
C LEU A 28 6.77 -1.51 -0.48
N ILE A 29 6.58 -0.41 -1.22
CA ILE A 29 7.13 -0.24 -2.57
C ILE A 29 8.66 -0.29 -2.54
N LEU A 30 9.27 0.42 -1.60
CA LEU A 30 10.73 0.44 -1.45
C LEU A 30 11.29 -0.93 -1.07
N PHE A 31 10.59 -1.66 -0.20
CA PHE A 31 10.92 -3.04 0.15
C PHE A 31 10.86 -3.96 -1.09
N ASN A 32 9.78 -3.91 -1.87
CA ASN A 32 9.63 -4.72 -3.07
C ASN A 32 10.70 -4.42 -4.13
N TYR A 33 11.08 -3.16 -4.28
CA TYR A 33 12.17 -2.78 -5.17
C TYR A 33 13.51 -3.38 -4.73
N ASN A 34 13.82 -3.36 -3.43
CA ASN A 34 15.03 -3.98 -2.89
C ASN A 34 15.02 -5.51 -3.06
N VAL A 35 13.86 -6.14 -2.92
CA VAL A 35 13.68 -7.58 -3.23
C VAL A 35 13.92 -7.83 -4.72
N GLY A 36 13.39 -6.98 -5.60
CA GLY A 36 13.60 -7.05 -7.04
C GLY A 36 15.08 -6.91 -7.43
N ILE A 37 15.81 -5.99 -6.79
CA ILE A 37 17.27 -5.86 -6.95
C ILE A 37 17.97 -7.15 -6.52
N SER A 38 17.66 -7.65 -5.33
CA SER A 38 18.30 -8.85 -4.78
C SER A 38 18.05 -10.08 -5.65
N TYR A 39 16.86 -10.18 -6.24
CA TYR A 39 16.51 -11.22 -7.21
C TYR A 39 17.35 -11.12 -8.48
N CYS A 40 17.54 -9.92 -9.02
CA CYS A 40 18.38 -9.68 -10.19
C CYS A 40 19.85 -10.02 -9.91
N GLU A 41 20.38 -9.63 -8.74
CA GLU A 41 21.74 -9.96 -8.31
C GLU A 41 21.94 -11.47 -8.15
N PHE A 42 20.97 -12.16 -7.56
CA PHE A 42 21.00 -13.62 -7.39
C PHE A 42 21.07 -14.36 -8.73
N LEU A 43 20.36 -13.88 -9.75
CA LEU A 43 20.32 -14.48 -11.07
C LEU A 43 21.38 -13.93 -12.04
N ASN A 44 22.21 -12.98 -11.60
CA ASN A 44 23.17 -12.25 -12.44
C ASN A 44 22.51 -11.58 -13.67
N ILE A 45 21.27 -11.09 -13.51
CA ILE A 45 20.54 -10.35 -14.54
C ILE A 45 20.78 -8.85 -14.32
N PRO A 46 21.05 -8.06 -15.39
CA PRO A 46 21.14 -6.61 -15.25
C PRO A 46 19.83 -6.03 -14.72
N LYS A 47 19.90 -5.14 -13.73
CA LYS A 47 18.72 -4.53 -13.08
C LYS A 47 17.84 -3.74 -14.06
N ASP A 48 18.49 -3.15 -15.07
CA ASP A 48 17.88 -2.34 -16.13
C ASP A 48 17.50 -3.17 -17.36
N PHE A 49 17.64 -4.49 -17.31
CA PHE A 49 17.26 -5.36 -18.41
C PHE A 49 15.75 -5.24 -18.65
N ALA A 50 15.36 -4.90 -19.87
CA ALA A 50 13.96 -4.76 -20.26
C ALA A 50 13.52 -6.00 -21.06
N LEU A 51 12.49 -6.70 -20.60
CA LEU A 51 11.91 -7.86 -21.32
C LEU A 51 11.32 -7.47 -22.68
N THR A 52 10.85 -6.23 -22.83
CA THR A 52 10.28 -5.69 -24.08
C THR A 52 10.80 -4.27 -24.33
N ILE A 53 10.69 -3.79 -25.56
CA ILE A 53 11.21 -2.46 -25.99
C ILE A 53 10.66 -1.30 -25.13
N VAL A 54 9.51 -1.49 -24.47
CA VAL A 54 8.83 -0.45 -23.65
C VAL A 54 8.71 -0.88 -22.18
N SER A 55 9.27 -2.03 -21.78
CA SER A 55 9.13 -2.46 -20.38
C SER A 55 10.05 -1.65 -19.48
N PRO A 56 9.65 -1.44 -18.21
CA PRO A 56 10.58 -0.98 -17.20
C PRO A 56 11.69 -2.02 -16.97
N GLY A 57 12.75 -1.64 -16.26
CA GLY A 57 13.84 -2.57 -15.92
C GLY A 57 13.36 -3.75 -15.06
N MET A 58 14.01 -4.90 -15.20
CA MET A 58 13.69 -6.17 -14.56
C MET A 58 13.43 -6.05 -13.05
N ALA A 59 14.22 -5.25 -12.34
CA ALA A 59 14.03 -5.04 -10.90
C ALA A 59 12.67 -4.40 -10.57
N ILE A 60 12.19 -3.49 -11.43
CA ILE A 60 10.87 -2.85 -11.29
C ILE A 60 9.77 -3.84 -11.68
N GLU A 61 9.95 -4.64 -12.72
CA GLU A 61 8.97 -5.67 -13.11
C GLU A 61 8.72 -6.68 -11.98
N VAL A 62 9.80 -7.18 -11.36
CA VAL A 62 9.70 -8.08 -10.21
C VAL A 62 9.00 -7.39 -9.04
N ALA A 63 9.32 -6.12 -8.76
CA ALA A 63 8.67 -5.35 -7.70
C ALA A 63 7.15 -5.18 -7.96
N ILE A 64 6.74 -4.95 -9.21
CA ILE A 64 5.33 -4.85 -9.60
C ILE A 64 4.61 -6.18 -9.38
N ILE A 65 5.22 -7.29 -9.80
CA ILE A 65 4.63 -8.63 -9.62
C ILE A 65 4.43 -8.92 -8.12
N MET A 66 5.43 -8.61 -7.29
CA MET A 66 5.33 -8.75 -5.83
C MET A 66 4.20 -7.90 -5.26
N LEU A 67 4.09 -6.64 -5.68
CA LEU A 67 3.04 -5.73 -5.24
C LEU A 67 1.64 -6.24 -5.61
N VAL A 68 1.45 -6.81 -6.80
CA VAL A 68 0.16 -7.41 -7.20
C VAL A 68 -0.21 -8.57 -6.27
N ILE A 69 0.74 -9.46 -5.95
CA ILE A 69 0.53 -10.58 -5.04
C ILE A 69 0.15 -10.06 -3.64
N GLU A 70 0.87 -9.07 -3.13
CA GLU A 70 0.59 -8.45 -1.83
C GLU A 70 -0.80 -7.82 -1.76
N MET A 71 -1.23 -7.14 -2.81
CA MET A 71 -2.58 -6.56 -2.88
C MET A 71 -3.68 -7.65 -2.86
N VAL A 72 -3.45 -8.79 -3.50
CA VAL A 72 -4.36 -9.95 -3.43
C VAL A 72 -4.42 -10.50 -2.00
N ILE A 73 -3.27 -10.65 -1.33
CA ILE A 73 -3.20 -11.10 0.05
C ILE A 73 -3.92 -10.11 0.99
N LEU A 74 -3.65 -8.81 0.84
CA LEU A 74 -4.31 -7.74 1.60
C LEU A 74 -5.83 -7.77 1.40
N PHE A 75 -6.31 -7.93 0.17
CA PHE A 75 -7.74 -8.05 -0.11
C PHE A 75 -8.37 -9.25 0.63
N LEU A 76 -7.72 -10.41 0.59
CA LEU A 76 -8.20 -11.60 1.29
C LEU A 76 -8.19 -11.41 2.82
N LEU A 77 -7.17 -10.76 3.36
CA LEU A 77 -7.07 -10.42 4.78
C LEU A 77 -8.21 -9.46 5.17
N ILE A 78 -8.42 -8.37 4.43
CA ILE A 78 -9.51 -7.41 4.68
C ILE A 78 -10.86 -8.12 4.62
N LYS A 79 -11.08 -9.02 3.65
CA LYS A 79 -12.31 -9.81 3.54
C LYS A 79 -12.57 -10.67 4.78
N LYS A 80 -11.52 -11.25 5.38
CA LYS A 80 -11.62 -11.98 6.64
C LYS A 80 -11.84 -11.04 7.83
N LEU A 81 -11.10 -9.94 7.91
CA LEU A 81 -11.16 -8.96 9.00
C LEU A 81 -12.50 -8.23 9.07
N LYS A 82 -13.18 -7.99 7.94
CA LYS A 82 -14.54 -7.41 7.92
C LYS A 82 -15.57 -8.23 8.69
N ARG A 83 -15.31 -9.50 9.00
CA ARG A 83 -16.19 -10.31 9.89
C ARG A 83 -16.09 -9.91 11.35
N ILE A 84 -15.05 -9.17 11.74
CA ILE A 84 -14.82 -8.72 13.12
C ILE A 84 -15.53 -7.37 13.32
N LYS A 85 -16.44 -7.29 14.30
CA LYS A 85 -17.22 -6.07 14.60
C LYS A 85 -16.33 -4.83 14.84
N LEU A 86 -15.20 -4.99 15.53
CA LEU A 86 -14.25 -3.90 15.79
C LEU A 86 -13.65 -3.33 14.51
N PHE A 87 -13.24 -4.19 13.57
CA PHE A 87 -12.67 -3.74 12.29
C PHE A 87 -13.72 -3.02 11.45
N ASN A 88 -14.97 -3.50 11.45
CA ASN A 88 -16.06 -2.82 10.75
C ASN A 88 -16.34 -1.42 11.34
N SER A 89 -16.33 -1.29 12.67
CA SER A 89 -16.48 0.01 13.33
C SER A 89 -15.33 0.98 13.02
N PHE A 90 -14.10 0.47 12.89
CA PHE A 90 -12.95 1.27 12.48
C PHE A 90 -13.03 1.71 11.01
N CYS A 91 -13.43 0.81 10.11
CA CYS A 91 -13.66 1.17 8.70
C CYS A 91 -14.76 2.23 8.54
N ASN A 92 -15.85 2.12 9.29
CA ASN A 92 -16.93 3.12 9.29
C ASN A 92 -16.48 4.45 9.91
N PHE A 93 -15.56 4.43 10.88
CA PHE A 93 -14.95 5.64 11.39
C PHE A 93 -14.07 6.33 10.33
N LEU A 94 -13.35 5.54 9.54
CA LEU A 94 -12.46 6.02 8.49
C LEU A 94 -13.18 6.47 7.22
N SER A 95 -14.36 5.90 6.91
CA SER A 95 -15.16 6.34 5.76
C SER A 95 -15.51 7.83 5.88
N LEU A 96 -15.41 8.53 4.75
CA LEU A 96 -15.63 9.98 4.63
C LEU A 96 -17.10 10.31 4.37
N ASP A 97 -18.01 9.40 4.73
CA ASP A 97 -19.45 9.61 4.60
C ASP A 97 -19.88 10.56 5.72
N TYR A 98 -20.12 11.82 5.35
CA TYR A 98 -20.78 12.84 6.17
C TYR A 98 -22.29 12.80 5.92
#